data_AF-A0A350PDT7-F1
#
_entry.id   AF-A0A350PDT7-F1
#
_cell.length_a   1.000
_cell.length_b   1.000
_cell.length_c   1.000
_cell.angle_alpha   90.00
_cell.angle_beta   90.00
_cell.angle_gamma   90.00
#
_symmetry.space_group_name_H-M   'P 1'
#
loop_
_entity.id
_entity.type
_entity.pdbx_description
1 polymer ?
#
loop_
_entity_poly.entity_id
_entity_poly.type
_entity_poly.pdbx_seq_one_letter_code
_entity_poly.pdbx_strand_id
1 'polypeptide(L)'
;MKKIYSLLNKEFKKKAIILLVLLFFGIGLEILGIGLILPILTILSSKDIISDFPVLNPVFDFLGNPSQATITYGALLILVMVYITKGAYLVYLAWKQTSFSFSLSEELSSKLLKGYMSKPFQFHLNRNSADLIQYITNEISQLTGATTNTLLLITEGAAIAGIILLLIVVEPVGALSVLLLFTIMGLIFYKATRKKLLGWGKERQYNDTFRIQYLLQSFGGIKDILLLGKAKFFAEKFEHHNRISFNLNTKYTTLQSVPRLWFEVIGVISLVLLIFVQLSKGLELASIIPTLAVFVAAAFRIIPSLNRIMASVQTIKYAGHSIDIIHNEFKDLEIDLTAEETSKLTFKNEIELKNIKFKYQGADENTLDLSLKIKAGAMVGFVGESGAGKSTVVDVILGLLKPDSGAVYVDGVDIENQKRKWQNQIGYVPQSIYFTDDTLRNNIAFGLKDDQINEEQVSNALKM
;
A
#
# COMPACT_ATOMS: atom_id res chain seq x y z
N MET A 1 -7.68 4.12 -10.00
CA MET A 1 -7.45 3.13 -11.08
C MET A 1 -6.40 3.58 -12.09
N LYS A 2 -6.66 4.58 -12.96
CA LYS A 2 -5.65 5.04 -13.94
C LYS A 2 -4.31 5.42 -13.28
N LYS A 3 -4.36 6.15 -12.16
CA LYS A 3 -3.19 6.54 -11.35
C LYS A 3 -2.41 5.36 -10.75
N ILE A 4 -3.10 4.30 -10.32
CA ILE A 4 -2.43 3.08 -9.81
C ILE A 4 -1.70 2.39 -10.96
N TYR A 5 -2.37 2.26 -12.11
CA TYR A 5 -1.79 1.57 -13.27
C TYR A 5 -0.59 2.31 -13.88
N SER A 6 -0.55 3.65 -13.81
CA SER A 6 0.61 4.42 -14.27
C SER A 6 1.85 4.21 -13.38
N LEU A 7 1.67 3.93 -12.09
CA LEU A 7 2.75 3.64 -11.15
C LEU A 7 3.37 2.25 -11.33
N LEU A 8 2.66 1.32 -11.97
CA LEU A 8 3.17 -0.03 -12.20
C LEU A 8 4.17 -0.05 -13.36
N ASN A 9 5.36 -0.59 -13.08
CA ASN A 9 6.36 -0.88 -14.10
C ASN A 9 5.87 -2.03 -15.03
N LYS A 10 6.61 -2.31 -16.11
CA LYS A 10 6.24 -3.36 -17.08
C LYS A 10 6.18 -4.76 -16.46
N GLU A 11 7.07 -5.06 -15.51
CA GLU A 11 7.12 -6.37 -14.85
C GLU A 11 5.91 -6.60 -13.94
N PHE A 12 5.55 -5.61 -13.11
CA PHE A 12 4.39 -5.65 -12.24
C PHE A 12 3.08 -5.67 -13.03
N LYS A 13 3.00 -5.02 -14.19
CA LYS A 13 1.87 -5.16 -15.11
C LYS A 13 1.70 -6.61 -15.59
N LYS A 14 2.80 -7.28 -15.97
CA LYS A 14 2.78 -8.70 -16.37
C LYS A 14 2.38 -9.60 -15.19
N LYS A 15 2.96 -9.40 -14.01
CA LYS A 15 2.61 -10.13 -12.77
C LYS A 15 1.12 -9.96 -12.42
N ALA A 16 0.57 -8.76 -12.55
CA ALA A 16 -0.85 -8.49 -12.30
C ALA A 16 -1.76 -9.24 -13.28
N ILE A 17 -1.39 -9.30 -14.58
CA ILE A 17 -2.14 -10.08 -15.58
C ILE A 17 -2.11 -11.57 -15.26
N ILE A 18 -0.93 -12.13 -14.94
CA ILE A 18 -0.79 -13.54 -14.54
C ILE A 18 -1.66 -13.82 -13.31
N LEU A 19 -1.61 -12.93 -12.31
CA LEU A 19 -2.42 -13.06 -11.10
C LEU A 19 -3.92 -13.03 -11.43
N LEU A 20 -4.38 -12.14 -12.31
CA LEU A 20 -5.78 -12.13 -12.77
C LEU A 20 -6.19 -13.46 -13.40
N VAL A 21 -5.35 -14.05 -14.26
CA VAL A 21 -5.64 -15.37 -14.88
C VAL A 21 -5.76 -16.46 -13.81
N LEU A 22 -4.83 -16.51 -12.85
CA LEU A 22 -4.90 -17.45 -11.72
C LEU A 22 -6.17 -17.24 -10.89
N LEU A 23 -6.57 -15.99 -10.68
CA LEU A 23 -7.80 -15.68 -9.95
C LEU A 23 -9.06 -16.15 -10.70
N PHE A 24 -9.12 -15.99 -12.03
CA PHE A 24 -10.21 -16.53 -12.85
C PHE A 24 -10.32 -18.05 -12.78
N PHE A 25 -9.20 -18.77 -12.78
CA PHE A 25 -9.21 -20.22 -12.58
C PHE A 25 -9.75 -20.60 -11.19
N GLY A 26 -9.38 -19.83 -10.15
CA GLY A 26 -9.92 -20.01 -8.80
C GLY A 26 -11.44 -19.85 -8.73
N ILE A 27 -11.99 -18.87 -9.46
CA ILE A 27 -13.44 -18.67 -9.58
C ILE A 27 -14.12 -19.91 -10.18
N GLY A 28 -13.53 -20.49 -11.23
CA GLY A 28 -14.04 -21.72 -11.83
C GLY A 28 -14.14 -22.88 -10.82
N LEU A 29 -13.10 -23.08 -10.00
CA LEU A 29 -13.11 -24.09 -8.94
C LEU A 29 -14.16 -23.79 -7.85
N GLU A 30 -14.41 -22.53 -7.55
CA GLU A 30 -15.45 -22.15 -6.60
C GLU A 30 -16.86 -22.44 -7.10
N ILE A 31 -17.15 -22.07 -8.35
CA ILE A 31 -18.43 -22.33 -9.00
C ILE A 31 -18.65 -23.82 -9.14
N LEU A 32 -17.63 -24.57 -9.56
CA LEU A 32 -17.68 -26.03 -9.64
C LEU A 32 -17.99 -26.67 -8.28
N GLY A 33 -17.37 -26.20 -7.21
CA GLY A 33 -17.65 -26.69 -5.86
C GLY A 33 -19.11 -26.52 -5.43
N ILE A 34 -19.73 -25.37 -5.74
CA ILE A 34 -21.16 -25.11 -5.42
C ILE A 34 -22.08 -25.88 -6.37
N GLY A 35 -21.74 -25.90 -7.66
CA GLY A 35 -22.54 -26.57 -8.68
C GLY A 35 -22.63 -28.08 -8.49
N LEU A 36 -21.62 -28.71 -7.89
CA LEU A 36 -21.65 -30.13 -7.56
C LEU A 36 -22.62 -30.49 -6.41
N ILE A 37 -23.04 -29.53 -5.58
CA ILE A 37 -23.96 -29.79 -4.47
C ILE A 37 -25.31 -30.27 -4.99
N LEU A 38 -25.85 -29.66 -6.06
CA LEU A 38 -27.16 -30.01 -6.59
C LEU A 38 -27.20 -31.45 -7.13
N PRO A 39 -26.33 -31.86 -8.09
CA PRO A 39 -26.32 -33.25 -8.57
C PRO A 39 -26.15 -34.27 -7.46
N ILE A 40 -25.33 -33.99 -6.45
CA ILE A 40 -25.10 -34.93 -5.33
C ILE A 40 -26.34 -35.05 -4.45
N LEU A 41 -27.03 -33.95 -4.14
CA LEU A 41 -28.28 -34.00 -3.38
C LEU A 41 -29.40 -34.70 -4.15
N THR A 42 -29.44 -34.51 -5.46
CA THR A 42 -30.37 -35.24 -6.33
C THR A 42 -30.04 -36.73 -6.34
N ILE A 43 -28.77 -37.12 -6.49
CA ILE A 43 -28.30 -38.51 -6.38
C ILE A 43 -28.73 -39.14 -5.05
N LEU A 44 -28.55 -38.43 -3.93
CA LEU A 44 -28.91 -38.89 -2.59
C LEU A 44 -30.43 -39.03 -2.38
N SER A 45 -31.23 -38.30 -3.15
CA SER A 45 -32.70 -38.25 -3.02
C SER A 45 -33.42 -39.11 -4.07
N SER A 46 -32.74 -39.46 -5.17
CA SER A 46 -33.28 -40.27 -6.27
C SER A 46 -33.41 -41.75 -5.88
N LYS A 47 -34.50 -42.38 -6.31
CA LYS A 47 -34.70 -43.84 -6.13
C LYS A 47 -33.99 -44.64 -7.23
N ASP A 48 -33.70 -44.04 -8.38
CA ASP A 48 -32.98 -44.66 -9.49
C ASP A 48 -32.07 -43.63 -10.18
N ILE A 49 -30.78 -43.65 -9.84
CA ILE A 49 -29.80 -42.66 -10.33
C ILE A 49 -29.55 -42.84 -11.84
N ILE A 50 -29.65 -44.07 -12.35
CA ILE A 50 -29.25 -44.42 -13.71
C ILE A 50 -30.30 -43.90 -14.71
N SER A 51 -31.59 -43.92 -14.33
CA SER A 51 -32.65 -43.32 -15.14
C SER A 51 -32.61 -41.80 -15.14
N ASP A 52 -32.26 -41.19 -14.02
CA ASP A 52 -32.36 -39.74 -13.81
C ASP A 52 -31.20 -38.95 -14.46
N PHE A 53 -30.06 -39.59 -14.75
CA PHE A 53 -28.88 -38.95 -15.35
C PHE A 53 -28.33 -39.69 -16.59
N PRO A 54 -29.05 -39.68 -17.72
CA PRO A 54 -28.64 -40.41 -18.94
C PRO A 54 -27.30 -39.94 -19.53
N VAL A 55 -26.87 -38.71 -19.22
CA VAL A 55 -25.56 -38.16 -19.63
C VAL A 55 -24.39 -38.93 -18.98
N LEU A 56 -24.61 -39.56 -17.83
CA LEU A 56 -23.59 -40.32 -17.11
C LEU A 56 -23.55 -41.81 -17.51
N ASN A 57 -24.47 -42.28 -18.37
CA ASN A 57 -24.52 -43.69 -18.81
C ASN A 57 -23.19 -44.21 -19.37
N PRO A 58 -22.45 -43.48 -20.24
CA PRO A 58 -21.15 -43.97 -20.73
C PRO A 58 -20.12 -44.19 -19.61
N VAL A 59 -20.21 -43.41 -18.52
CA VAL A 59 -19.34 -43.54 -17.35
C VAL A 59 -19.79 -44.71 -16.48
N PHE A 60 -21.09 -44.90 -16.30
CA PHE A 60 -21.64 -46.04 -15.57
C PHE A 60 -21.39 -47.37 -16.28
N ASP A 61 -21.54 -47.41 -17.61
CA ASP A 61 -21.23 -48.56 -18.45
C ASP A 61 -19.74 -48.92 -18.36
N PHE A 62 -18.85 -47.91 -18.42
CA PHE A 62 -17.41 -48.10 -18.26
C PHE A 62 -17.02 -48.64 -16.87
N LEU A 63 -17.71 -48.19 -15.82
CA LEU A 63 -17.50 -48.66 -14.44
C LEU A 63 -18.15 -50.02 -14.16
N GLY A 64 -18.81 -50.64 -15.15
CA GLY A 64 -19.40 -51.97 -15.04
C GLY A 64 -20.75 -51.99 -14.34
N ASN A 65 -21.61 -50.99 -14.58
CA ASN A 65 -22.94 -50.85 -13.97
C ASN A 65 -22.92 -50.95 -12.43
N PRO A 66 -22.22 -50.01 -11.76
CA PRO A 66 -22.06 -50.02 -10.32
C PRO A 66 -23.40 -49.89 -9.58
N SER A 67 -23.47 -50.48 -8.38
CA SER A 67 -24.64 -50.34 -7.51
C SER A 67 -24.92 -48.87 -7.14
N GLN A 68 -26.18 -48.54 -6.82
CA GLN A 68 -26.58 -47.20 -6.39
C GLN A 68 -25.75 -46.67 -5.20
N ALA A 69 -25.38 -47.56 -4.26
CA ALA A 69 -24.51 -47.23 -3.14
C ALA A 69 -23.09 -46.87 -3.59
N THR A 70 -22.53 -47.62 -4.55
CA THR A 70 -21.20 -47.36 -5.12
C THR A 70 -21.15 -46.01 -5.85
N ILE A 71 -22.18 -45.68 -6.64
CA ILE A 71 -22.31 -44.37 -7.30
C ILE A 71 -22.35 -43.25 -6.27
N THR A 72 -23.14 -43.42 -5.21
CA THR A 72 -23.27 -42.45 -4.12
C THR A 72 -21.94 -42.21 -3.40
N TYR A 73 -21.23 -43.28 -2.99
CA TYR A 73 -19.92 -43.16 -2.35
C TYR A 73 -18.87 -42.54 -3.28
N GLY A 74 -18.90 -42.89 -4.57
CA GLY A 74 -18.04 -42.29 -5.59
C GLY A 74 -18.27 -40.79 -5.72
N ALA A 75 -19.53 -40.35 -5.80
CA ALA A 75 -19.89 -38.94 -5.88
C ALA A 75 -19.46 -38.14 -4.64
N LEU A 76 -19.63 -38.70 -3.44
CA LEU A 76 -19.17 -38.10 -2.18
C LEU A 76 -17.64 -37.99 -2.13
N LEU A 77 -16.91 -39.03 -2.58
CA LEU A 77 -15.45 -39.01 -2.64
C LEU A 77 -14.93 -37.98 -3.66
N ILE A 78 -15.58 -37.85 -4.82
CA ILE A 78 -15.30 -36.80 -5.81
C ILE A 78 -15.50 -35.40 -5.18
N LEU A 79 -16.60 -35.19 -4.45
CA LEU A 79 -16.86 -33.92 -3.77
C LEU A 79 -15.72 -33.57 -2.80
N VAL A 80 -15.29 -34.53 -1.98
CA VAL A 80 -14.17 -34.33 -1.05
C VAL A 80 -12.89 -33.98 -1.78
N MET A 81 -12.52 -34.73 -2.84
CA MET A 81 -11.33 -34.45 -3.64
C MET A 81 -11.38 -33.04 -4.26
N VAL A 82 -12.51 -32.65 -4.83
CA VAL A 82 -12.72 -31.31 -5.39
C VAL A 82 -12.49 -30.23 -4.33
N TYR A 83 -13.05 -30.39 -3.12
CA TYR A 83 -12.88 -29.41 -2.06
C TYR A 83 -11.46 -29.34 -1.52
N ILE A 84 -10.73 -30.46 -1.45
CA ILE A 84 -9.31 -30.50 -1.09
C ILE A 84 -8.47 -29.77 -2.14
N THR A 85 -8.63 -30.11 -3.43
CA THR A 85 -7.89 -29.47 -4.54
C THR A 85 -8.20 -27.97 -4.60
N LYS A 86 -9.48 -27.60 -4.47
CA LYS A 86 -9.91 -26.21 -4.38
C LYS A 86 -9.25 -25.50 -3.21
N GLY A 87 -9.28 -26.09 -2.01
CA GLY A 87 -8.66 -25.51 -0.81
C GLY A 87 -7.17 -25.26 -1.00
N ALA A 88 -6.42 -26.25 -1.47
CA ALA A 88 -4.99 -26.13 -1.76
C ALA A 88 -4.71 -25.04 -2.80
N TYR A 89 -5.51 -24.97 -3.87
CA TYR A 89 -5.39 -23.94 -4.89
C TYR A 89 -5.64 -22.53 -4.33
N LEU A 90 -6.69 -22.34 -3.52
CA LEU A 90 -7.02 -21.05 -2.92
C LEU A 90 -5.94 -20.58 -1.93
N VAL A 91 -5.28 -21.50 -1.21
CA VAL A 91 -4.11 -21.17 -0.38
C VAL A 91 -2.94 -20.69 -1.24
N TYR A 92 -2.63 -21.40 -2.33
CA TYR A 92 -1.59 -20.98 -3.28
C TYR A 92 -1.90 -19.60 -3.88
N LEU A 93 -3.16 -19.37 -4.26
CA LEU A 93 -3.63 -18.11 -4.83
C LEU A 93 -3.51 -16.95 -3.82
N ALA A 94 -3.89 -17.19 -2.56
CA ALA A 94 -3.73 -16.22 -1.48
C ALA A 94 -2.26 -15.85 -1.25
N TRP A 95 -1.36 -16.85 -1.26
CA TRP A 95 0.07 -16.59 -1.16
C TRP A 95 0.60 -15.76 -2.34
N LYS A 96 0.21 -16.08 -3.58
CA LYS A 96 0.60 -15.29 -4.77
C LYS A 96 0.06 -13.87 -4.73
N GLN A 97 -1.16 -13.66 -4.28
CA GLN A 97 -1.77 -12.33 -4.14
C GLN A 97 -1.07 -11.49 -3.09
N THR A 98 -0.80 -12.05 -1.91
CA THR A 98 -0.08 -11.38 -0.83
C THR A 98 1.37 -11.08 -1.22
N SER A 99 2.06 -12.03 -1.84
CA SER A 99 3.42 -11.85 -2.36
C SER A 99 3.48 -10.71 -3.38
N PHE A 100 2.55 -10.64 -4.34
CA PHE A 100 2.46 -9.52 -5.27
C PHE A 100 2.30 -8.17 -4.56
N SER A 101 1.43 -8.10 -3.55
CA SER A 101 1.17 -6.87 -2.79
C SER A 101 2.41 -6.37 -2.06
N PHE A 102 3.12 -7.25 -1.35
CA PHE A 102 4.30 -6.88 -0.59
C PHE A 102 5.51 -6.59 -1.49
N SER A 103 5.69 -7.33 -2.59
CA SER A 103 6.73 -7.00 -3.56
C SER A 103 6.51 -5.63 -4.20
N LEU A 104 5.26 -5.26 -4.50
CA LEU A 104 4.96 -3.92 -5.01
C LEU A 104 5.26 -2.84 -3.97
N SER A 105 4.92 -3.10 -2.70
CA SER A 105 5.22 -2.17 -1.61
C SER A 105 6.73 -1.96 -1.46
N GLU A 106 7.51 -3.04 -1.50
CA GLU A 106 8.97 -2.99 -1.42
C GLU A 106 9.57 -2.17 -2.57
N GLU A 107 9.19 -2.43 -3.82
CA GLU A 107 9.73 -1.70 -4.97
C GLU A 107 9.40 -0.19 -4.88
N LEU A 108 8.15 0.15 -4.55
CA LEU A 108 7.74 1.55 -4.46
C LEU A 108 8.44 2.27 -3.30
N SER A 109 8.53 1.66 -2.12
CA SER A 109 9.20 2.26 -0.97
C SER A 109 10.69 2.47 -1.24
N SER A 110 11.35 1.48 -1.86
CA SER A 110 12.76 1.55 -2.26
C SER A 110 13.02 2.65 -3.29
N LYS A 111 12.17 2.75 -4.33
CA LYS A 111 12.28 3.80 -5.34
C LYS A 111 12.07 5.19 -4.76
N LEU A 112 11.07 5.35 -3.89
CA LEU A 112 10.75 6.65 -3.31
C LEU A 112 11.89 7.12 -2.39
N LEU A 113 12.45 6.23 -1.56
CA LEU A 113 13.62 6.55 -0.75
C LEU A 113 14.81 6.97 -1.63
N LYS A 114 15.14 6.19 -2.67
CA LYS A 114 16.23 6.53 -3.60
C LYS A 114 16.01 7.87 -4.27
N GLY A 115 14.79 8.16 -4.71
CA GLY A 115 14.45 9.42 -5.33
C GLY A 115 14.45 10.61 -4.38
N TYR A 116 14.13 10.42 -3.09
CA TYR A 116 14.32 11.48 -2.09
C TYR A 116 15.79 11.73 -1.78
N MET A 117 16.63 10.70 -1.74
CA MET A 117 18.07 10.87 -1.52
C MET A 117 18.79 11.55 -2.69
N SER A 118 18.22 11.51 -3.90
CA SER A 118 18.76 12.24 -5.06
C SER A 118 18.27 13.68 -5.17
N LYS A 119 17.37 14.15 -4.28
CA LYS A 119 16.88 15.53 -4.33
C LYS A 119 17.94 16.54 -3.87
N PRO A 120 17.92 17.77 -4.40
CA PRO A 120 18.79 18.84 -3.92
C PRO A 120 18.57 19.13 -2.44
N PHE A 121 19.61 19.58 -1.73
CA PHE A 121 19.55 19.86 -0.29
C PHE A 121 18.40 20.82 0.09
N GLN A 122 18.09 21.79 -0.76
CA GLN A 122 16.97 22.72 -0.55
C GLN A 122 15.60 22.03 -0.40
N PHE A 123 15.39 20.88 -1.07
CA PHE A 123 14.17 20.08 -0.88
C PHE A 123 14.04 19.59 0.57
N HIS A 124 15.15 19.17 1.18
CA HIS A 124 15.19 18.64 2.54
C HIS A 124 15.04 19.72 3.61
N LEU A 125 15.43 20.97 3.31
CA LEU A 125 15.19 22.11 4.21
C LEU A 125 13.71 22.51 4.25
N ASN A 126 13.00 22.39 3.13
CA ASN A 126 11.62 22.88 2.99
C ASN A 126 10.57 21.79 3.25
N ARG A 127 10.96 20.52 3.33
CA ARG A 127 10.05 19.38 3.56
C ARG A 127 10.24 18.81 4.95
N ASN A 128 9.12 18.49 5.59
CA ASN A 128 9.13 17.82 6.89
C ASN A 128 9.50 16.34 6.71
N SER A 129 10.54 15.88 7.43
CA SER A 129 10.96 14.48 7.43
C SER A 129 9.83 13.52 7.85
N ALA A 130 8.89 13.97 8.69
CA ALA A 130 7.71 13.21 9.08
C ALA A 130 6.86 12.81 7.87
N ASP A 131 6.67 13.73 6.93
CA ASP A 131 5.87 13.51 5.73
C ASP A 131 6.56 12.48 4.83
N LEU A 132 7.88 12.65 4.60
CA LEU A 132 8.66 11.73 3.77
C LEU A 132 8.64 10.30 4.34
N ILE A 133 8.79 10.15 5.66
CA ILE A 133 8.70 8.85 6.35
C ILE A 133 7.29 8.27 6.21
N GLN A 134 6.25 9.08 6.44
CA GLN A 134 4.86 8.64 6.30
C GLN A 134 4.55 8.18 4.87
N TYR A 135 5.12 8.85 3.86
CA TYR A 135 4.90 8.50 2.46
C TYR A 135 5.56 7.18 2.09
N ILE A 136 6.82 6.97 2.50
CA ILE A 136 7.57 5.72 2.26
C ILE A 136 6.91 4.52 2.95
N THR A 137 6.28 4.73 4.11
CA THR A 137 5.72 3.66 4.95
C THR A 137 4.21 3.51 4.76
N ASN A 138 3.43 4.38 5.39
CA ASN A 138 1.99 4.24 5.52
C ASN A 138 1.26 4.48 4.19
N GLU A 139 1.59 5.53 3.45
CA GLU A 139 0.85 5.87 2.23
C GLU A 139 1.07 4.83 1.11
N ILE A 140 2.29 4.30 0.98
CA ILE A 140 2.57 3.17 0.07
C ILE A 140 1.83 1.91 0.50
N SER A 141 1.79 1.59 1.80
CA SER A 141 1.01 0.45 2.31
C SER A 141 -0.48 0.58 1.99
N GLN A 142 -1.06 1.78 2.09
CA GLN A 142 -2.45 2.03 1.72
C GLN A 142 -2.68 1.88 0.22
N LEU A 143 -1.76 2.39 -0.61
CA LEU A 143 -1.82 2.26 -2.07
C LEU A 143 -1.75 0.80 -2.53
N THR A 144 -0.82 0.02 -1.97
CA THR A 144 -0.69 -1.41 -2.30
C THR A 144 -1.90 -2.19 -1.80
N GLY A 145 -2.41 -1.88 -0.61
CA GLY A 145 -3.68 -2.39 -0.10
C GLY A 145 -4.85 -2.09 -1.05
N ALA A 146 -4.96 -0.88 -1.58
CA ALA A 146 -5.99 -0.51 -2.56
C ALA A 146 -5.85 -1.26 -3.89
N THR A 147 -4.61 -1.51 -4.33
CA THR A 147 -4.32 -2.31 -5.53
C THR A 147 -4.81 -3.74 -5.36
N THR A 148 -4.49 -4.37 -4.23
CA THR A 148 -4.92 -5.73 -3.89
C THR A 148 -6.45 -5.83 -3.76
N ASN A 149 -7.07 -4.86 -3.11
CA ASN A 149 -8.53 -4.78 -2.99
C ASN A 149 -9.21 -4.57 -4.36
N THR A 150 -8.55 -3.90 -5.31
CA THR A 150 -9.12 -3.78 -6.65
C THR A 150 -9.10 -5.12 -7.39
N LEU A 151 -8.01 -5.88 -7.31
CA LEU A 151 -7.97 -7.24 -7.85
C LEU A 151 -9.07 -8.10 -7.22
N LEU A 152 -9.25 -7.99 -5.90
CA LEU A 152 -10.32 -8.69 -5.18
C LEU A 152 -11.73 -8.30 -5.68
N LEU A 153 -11.98 -7.03 -5.99
CA LEU A 153 -13.28 -6.59 -6.54
C LEU A 153 -13.60 -7.25 -7.87
N ILE A 154 -12.61 -7.35 -8.76
CA ILE A 154 -12.78 -8.00 -10.06
C ILE A 154 -13.16 -9.46 -9.85
N THR A 155 -12.49 -10.13 -8.92
CA THR A 155 -12.67 -11.58 -8.73
C THR A 155 -13.93 -11.93 -7.99
N GLU A 156 -14.25 -11.22 -6.91
CA GLU A 156 -15.51 -11.44 -6.17
C GLU A 156 -16.71 -11.04 -7.03
N GLY A 157 -16.60 -9.99 -7.84
CA GLY A 157 -17.63 -9.62 -8.81
C GLY A 157 -17.89 -10.72 -9.83
N ALA A 158 -16.83 -11.30 -10.40
CA ALA A 158 -16.94 -12.42 -11.33
C ALA A 158 -17.48 -13.70 -10.67
N ALA A 159 -17.06 -14.01 -9.44
CA ALA A 159 -17.57 -15.16 -8.67
C ALA A 159 -19.08 -15.02 -8.40
N ILE A 160 -19.52 -13.85 -7.91
CA ILE A 160 -20.95 -13.58 -7.68
C ILE A 160 -21.74 -13.68 -8.98
N ALA A 161 -21.23 -13.13 -10.09
CA ALA A 161 -21.88 -13.23 -11.39
C ALA A 161 -22.05 -14.68 -11.84
N GLY A 162 -21.02 -15.52 -11.67
CA GLY A 162 -21.09 -16.95 -11.99
C GLY A 162 -22.08 -17.73 -11.11
N ILE A 163 -22.15 -17.42 -9.81
CA ILE A 163 -23.12 -18.05 -8.90
C ILE A 163 -24.55 -17.59 -9.24
N ILE A 164 -24.76 -16.31 -9.55
CA ILE A 164 -26.07 -15.81 -9.99
C ILE A 164 -26.50 -16.51 -11.29
N LEU A 165 -25.60 -16.66 -12.25
CA LEU A 165 -25.87 -17.40 -13.49
C LEU A 165 -26.33 -18.83 -13.18
N LEU A 166 -25.62 -19.51 -12.27
CA LEU A 166 -25.99 -20.86 -11.82
C LEU A 166 -27.38 -20.88 -11.16
N LEU A 167 -27.68 -19.92 -10.28
CA LEU A 167 -29.00 -19.83 -9.65
C LEU A 167 -30.12 -19.56 -10.66
N ILE A 168 -29.87 -18.73 -11.68
CA ILE A 168 -30.84 -18.47 -12.74
C ILE A 168 -31.12 -19.74 -13.55
N VAL A 169 -30.10 -20.55 -13.83
CA VAL A 169 -30.29 -21.84 -14.54
C VAL A 169 -31.11 -22.82 -13.70
N VAL A 170 -30.93 -22.83 -12.37
CA VAL A 170 -31.64 -23.74 -11.46
C VAL A 170 -33.07 -23.29 -11.19
N GLU A 171 -33.29 -22.03 -10.79
CA GLU A 171 -34.61 -21.49 -10.48
C GLU A 171 -34.67 -19.98 -10.79
N PRO A 172 -35.13 -19.59 -12.01
CA PRO A 172 -35.04 -18.20 -12.49
C PRO A 172 -35.80 -17.18 -11.63
N VAL A 173 -36.98 -17.52 -11.12
CA VAL A 173 -37.87 -16.55 -10.47
C VAL A 173 -37.34 -16.17 -9.08
N GLY A 174 -36.96 -17.15 -8.27
CA GLY A 174 -36.31 -16.92 -6.99
C GLY A 174 -34.92 -16.31 -7.16
N ALA A 175 -34.13 -16.73 -8.14
CA ALA A 175 -32.82 -16.12 -8.41
C ALA A 175 -32.92 -14.61 -8.70
N LEU A 176 -33.86 -14.20 -9.56
CA LEU A 176 -34.13 -12.79 -9.86
C LEU A 176 -34.64 -12.02 -8.63
N SER A 177 -35.49 -12.65 -7.82
CA SER A 177 -36.04 -12.05 -6.60
C SER A 177 -34.94 -11.78 -5.55
N VAL A 178 -34.05 -12.75 -5.34
CA VAL A 178 -32.87 -12.62 -4.46
C VAL A 178 -31.95 -11.53 -5.00
N LEU A 179 -31.62 -11.57 -6.29
CA LEU A 179 -30.74 -10.58 -6.93
C LEU A 179 -31.27 -9.14 -6.76
N LEU A 180 -32.56 -8.94 -7.00
CA LEU A 180 -33.22 -7.64 -6.85
C LEU A 180 -33.11 -7.14 -5.40
N LEU A 181 -33.44 -8.00 -4.42
CA LEU A 181 -33.40 -7.65 -3.01
C LEU A 181 -31.98 -7.27 -2.55
N PHE A 182 -30.98 -8.10 -2.89
CA PHE A 182 -29.59 -7.84 -2.55
C PHE A 182 -29.06 -6.56 -3.20
N THR A 183 -29.44 -6.28 -4.45
CA THR A 183 -29.01 -5.07 -5.17
C THR A 183 -29.58 -3.81 -4.55
N ILE A 184 -30.89 -3.76 -4.28
CA ILE A 184 -31.55 -2.60 -3.67
C ILE A 184 -30.95 -2.34 -2.29
N MET A 185 -30.83 -3.37 -1.45
CA MET A 185 -30.30 -3.24 -0.11
C MET A 185 -28.82 -2.84 -0.08
N GLY A 186 -28.01 -3.36 -1.01
CA GLY A 186 -26.61 -2.98 -1.17
C GLY A 186 -26.45 -1.50 -1.57
N LEU A 187 -27.29 -1.02 -2.49
CA LEU A 187 -27.30 0.39 -2.90
C LEU A 187 -27.70 1.35 -1.77
N ILE A 188 -28.70 0.97 -0.97
CA ILE A 188 -29.12 1.72 0.23
C ILE A 188 -27.95 1.85 1.19
N PHE A 189 -27.31 0.73 1.53
CA PHE A 189 -26.16 0.74 2.44
C PHE A 189 -25.01 1.59 1.89
N TYR A 190 -24.68 1.42 0.61
CA TYR A 190 -23.61 2.17 -0.04
C TYR A 190 -23.85 3.68 0.01
N LYS A 191 -25.08 4.13 -0.31
CA LYS A 191 -25.44 5.55 -0.24
C LYS A 191 -25.38 6.09 1.19
N ALA A 192 -25.83 5.31 2.17
CA ALA A 192 -25.83 5.70 3.57
C ALA A 192 -24.42 5.88 4.17
N THR A 193 -23.45 5.07 3.73
CA THR A 193 -22.12 5.00 4.34
C THR A 193 -21.05 5.82 3.62
N ARG A 194 -21.16 5.99 2.30
CA ARG A 194 -20.07 6.59 1.48
C ARG A 194 -19.59 7.96 1.95
N LYS A 195 -20.51 8.85 2.38
CA LYS A 195 -20.17 10.24 2.73
C LYS A 195 -19.42 10.30 4.06
N LYS A 196 -19.84 9.48 5.03
CA LYS A 196 -19.21 9.38 6.36
C LYS A 196 -17.78 8.85 6.24
N LEU A 197 -17.58 7.79 5.47
CA LEU A 197 -16.26 7.17 5.26
C LEU A 197 -15.24 8.13 4.65
N LEU A 198 -15.62 8.89 3.61
CA LEU A 198 -14.74 9.90 3.01
C LEU A 198 -14.40 11.03 3.99
N GLY A 199 -15.36 11.44 4.83
CA GLY A 199 -15.11 12.43 5.88
C GLY A 199 -14.13 11.92 6.93
N TRP A 200 -14.37 10.71 7.47
CA TRP A 200 -13.51 10.08 8.47
C TRP A 200 -12.09 9.84 7.96
N GLY A 201 -11.93 9.47 6.67
CA GLY A 201 -10.61 9.29 6.07
C GLY A 201 -9.77 10.57 6.07
N LYS A 202 -10.37 11.69 5.64
CA LYS A 202 -9.71 13.00 5.65
C LYS A 202 -9.34 13.46 7.07
N GLU A 203 -10.28 13.32 8.00
CA GLU A 203 -10.09 13.74 9.39
C GLU A 203 -9.01 12.89 10.08
N ARG A 204 -8.97 11.57 9.84
CA ARG A 204 -7.96 10.69 10.41
C ARG A 204 -6.57 11.00 9.88
N GLN A 205 -6.41 11.25 8.58
CA GLN A 205 -5.12 11.62 8.01
C GLN A 205 -4.57 12.90 8.65
N TYR A 206 -5.39 13.95 8.76
CA TYR A 206 -5.01 15.20 9.42
C TYR A 206 -4.48 14.93 10.83
N ASN A 207 -5.19 14.12 11.63
CA ASN A 207 -4.78 13.79 13.00
C ASN A 207 -3.56 12.86 13.07
N ASP A 208 -3.41 11.92 12.14
CA ASP A 208 -2.25 11.02 12.09
C ASP A 208 -0.97 11.80 11.77
N THR A 209 -1.03 12.82 10.90
CA THR A 209 0.10 13.73 10.62
C THR A 209 0.55 14.46 11.88
N PHE A 210 -0.37 15.12 12.59
CA PHE A 210 -0.01 15.82 13.84
C PHE A 210 0.46 14.86 14.93
N ARG A 211 -0.11 13.65 15.01
CA ARG A 211 0.34 12.62 15.95
C ARG A 211 1.81 12.26 15.71
N ILE A 212 2.21 12.02 14.47
CA ILE A 212 3.61 11.73 14.12
C ILE A 212 4.49 12.96 14.36
N GLN A 213 4.01 14.15 13.99
CA GLN A 213 4.74 15.40 14.20
C GLN A 213 5.06 15.64 15.69
N TYR A 214 4.08 15.56 16.59
CA TYR A 214 4.32 15.74 18.02
C TYR A 214 5.22 14.65 18.59
N LEU A 215 5.15 13.42 18.08
CA LEU A 215 6.04 12.34 18.48
C LEU A 215 7.49 12.65 18.09
N LEU A 216 7.74 13.05 16.84
CA LEU A 216 9.07 13.44 16.36
C LEU A 216 9.62 14.66 17.09
N GLN A 217 8.79 15.69 17.32
CA GLN A 217 9.20 16.88 18.07
C GLN A 217 9.52 16.55 19.53
N SER A 218 8.78 15.62 20.14
CA SER A 218 9.03 15.19 21.52
C SER A 218 10.42 14.56 21.69
N PHE A 219 10.80 13.69 20.76
CA PHE A 219 12.10 13.01 20.81
C PHE A 219 13.24 13.88 20.27
N GLY A 220 13.00 14.66 19.20
CA GLY A 220 14.00 15.55 18.62
C GLY A 220 14.39 16.71 19.55
N GLY A 221 13.45 17.22 20.35
CA GLY A 221 13.66 18.30 21.33
C GLY A 221 13.69 17.84 22.78
N ILE A 222 13.93 16.54 23.06
CA ILE A 222 13.70 15.96 24.39
C ILE A 222 14.45 16.68 25.50
N LYS A 223 15.68 17.14 25.23
CA LYS A 223 16.50 17.87 26.21
C LYS A 223 15.83 19.18 26.63
N ASP A 224 15.41 19.99 25.67
CA ASP A 224 14.76 21.28 25.93
C ASP A 224 13.40 21.07 26.60
N ILE A 225 12.66 20.05 26.18
CA ILE A 225 11.36 19.70 26.75
C ILE A 225 11.49 19.31 28.23
N LEU A 226 12.49 18.50 28.57
CA LEU A 226 12.76 18.10 29.96
C LEU A 226 13.26 19.28 30.80
N LEU A 227 14.21 20.07 30.29
CA LEU A 227 14.75 21.24 30.99
C LEU A 227 13.68 22.30 31.27
N LEU A 228 12.75 22.52 30.33
CA LEU A 228 11.67 23.50 30.47
C LEU A 228 10.42 22.93 31.17
N GLY A 229 10.44 21.65 31.57
CA GLY A 229 9.31 20.98 32.21
C GLY A 229 8.06 20.90 31.33
N LYS A 230 8.21 20.82 30.00
CA LYS A 230 7.11 20.87 29.01
C LYS A 230 6.64 19.50 28.52
N ALA A 231 7.15 18.40 29.08
CA ALA A 231 6.78 17.05 28.65
C ALA A 231 5.25 16.81 28.62
N LYS A 232 4.54 17.34 29.63
CA LYS A 232 3.07 17.24 29.71
C LYS A 232 2.37 17.87 28.50
N PHE A 233 2.83 19.02 28.02
CA PHE A 233 2.23 19.70 26.85
C PHE A 233 2.30 18.82 25.59
N PHE A 234 3.48 18.26 25.30
CA PHE A 234 3.67 17.42 24.12
C PHE A 234 2.89 16.11 24.24
N ALA A 235 2.87 15.50 25.43
CA ALA A 235 2.08 14.30 25.70
C ALA A 235 0.57 14.55 25.48
N GLU A 236 0.03 15.66 26.00
CA GLU A 236 -1.39 16.02 25.84
C GLU A 236 -1.75 16.30 24.37
N LYS A 237 -0.87 16.95 23.61
CA LYS A 237 -1.07 17.19 22.16
C LYS A 237 -1.08 15.90 21.37
N PHE A 238 -0.13 15.00 21.63
CA PHE A 238 -0.13 13.66 21.05
C PHE A 238 -1.40 12.90 21.43
N GLU A 239 -1.78 12.89 22.71
CA GLU A 239 -2.96 12.20 23.21
C GLU A 239 -4.24 12.70 22.53
N HIS A 240 -4.38 14.02 22.38
CA HIS A 240 -5.53 14.63 21.70
C HIS A 240 -5.72 14.09 20.28
N HIS A 241 -4.68 14.17 19.44
CA HIS A 241 -4.75 13.69 18.06
C HIS A 241 -4.89 12.17 18.00
N ASN A 242 -4.19 11.44 18.89
CA ASN A 242 -4.29 9.99 18.96
C ASN A 242 -5.71 9.53 19.37
N ARG A 243 -6.38 10.24 20.27
CA ARG A 243 -7.77 9.93 20.69
C ARG A 243 -8.77 10.17 19.56
N ILE A 244 -8.56 11.19 18.74
CA ILE A 244 -9.39 11.42 17.54
C ILE A 244 -9.18 10.27 16.54
N SER A 245 -7.92 9.96 16.19
CA SER A 245 -7.60 8.82 15.30
C SER A 245 -8.14 7.50 15.85
N PHE A 246 -8.06 7.26 17.16
CA PHE A 246 -8.65 6.10 17.82
C PHE A 246 -10.17 6.03 17.61
N ASN A 247 -10.89 7.12 17.86
CA ASN A 247 -12.35 7.16 17.69
C ASN A 247 -12.75 6.95 16.21
N LEU A 248 -12.01 7.54 15.27
CA LEU A 248 -12.24 7.39 13.84
C LEU A 248 -11.97 5.95 13.37
N ASN A 249 -10.87 5.34 13.81
CA ASN A 249 -10.56 3.95 13.51
C ASN A 249 -11.59 2.99 14.12
N THR A 250 -12.02 3.23 15.35
CA THR A 250 -13.11 2.44 15.99
C THR A 250 -14.40 2.53 15.16
N LYS A 251 -14.84 3.73 14.77
CA LYS A 251 -16.02 3.93 13.91
C LYS A 251 -15.86 3.25 12.54
N TYR A 252 -14.70 3.40 11.90
CA TYR A 252 -14.40 2.81 10.59
C TYR A 252 -14.41 1.29 10.62
N THR A 253 -13.65 0.67 11.53
CA THR A 253 -13.56 -0.78 11.67
C THR A 253 -14.90 -1.40 12.09
N THR A 254 -15.66 -0.71 12.94
CA THR A 254 -17.03 -1.14 13.28
C THR A 254 -17.92 -1.10 12.05
N LEU A 255 -17.87 -0.02 11.25
CA LEU A 255 -18.67 0.08 10.04
C LEU A 255 -18.29 -0.97 8.98
N GLN A 256 -17.05 -1.45 8.98
CA GLN A 256 -16.61 -2.54 8.09
C GLN A 256 -17.25 -3.90 8.42
N SER A 257 -17.69 -4.13 9.66
CA SER A 257 -18.34 -5.40 10.04
C SER A 257 -19.85 -5.41 9.81
N VAL A 258 -20.50 -4.24 9.75
CA VAL A 258 -21.95 -4.11 9.55
C VAL A 258 -22.47 -4.73 8.23
N PRO A 259 -21.80 -4.59 7.06
CA PRO A 259 -22.28 -5.15 5.80
C PRO A 259 -22.53 -6.66 5.85
N ARG A 260 -21.65 -7.40 6.55
CA ARG A 260 -21.82 -8.83 6.75
C ARG A 260 -23.15 -9.14 7.44
N LEU A 261 -23.40 -8.52 8.60
CA LEU A 261 -24.63 -8.73 9.36
C LEU A 261 -25.87 -8.30 8.56
N TRP A 262 -25.75 -7.20 7.81
CA TRP A 262 -26.80 -6.70 6.94
C TRP A 262 -27.18 -7.74 5.85
N PHE A 263 -26.20 -8.33 5.17
CA PHE A 263 -26.46 -9.35 4.15
C PHE A 263 -26.87 -10.71 4.72
N GLU A 264 -26.45 -11.07 5.93
CA GLU A 264 -26.93 -12.27 6.61
C GLU A 264 -28.45 -12.19 6.83
N VAL A 265 -28.95 -11.06 7.35
CA VAL A 265 -30.39 -10.83 7.54
C VAL A 265 -31.14 -10.86 6.21
N ILE A 266 -30.60 -10.20 5.17
CA ILE A 266 -31.21 -10.20 3.83
C ILE A 266 -31.24 -11.60 3.23
N GLY A 267 -30.18 -12.39 3.41
CA GLY A 267 -30.11 -13.77 2.96
C GLY A 267 -31.23 -14.62 3.55
N VAL A 268 -31.44 -14.53 4.87
CA VAL A 268 -32.52 -15.24 5.56
C VAL A 268 -33.89 -14.78 5.07
N ILE A 269 -34.13 -13.46 4.98
CA ILE A 269 -35.40 -12.91 4.46
C ILE A 269 -35.65 -13.42 3.03
N SER A 270 -34.62 -13.41 2.19
CA SER A 270 -34.72 -13.84 0.79
C SER A 270 -35.09 -15.33 0.67
N LEU A 271 -34.54 -16.17 1.57
CA LEU A 271 -34.82 -17.59 1.61
C LEU A 271 -36.25 -17.87 2.09
N VAL A 272 -36.71 -17.17 3.13
CA VAL A 272 -38.09 -17.30 3.64
C VAL A 272 -39.10 -16.87 2.58
N LEU A 273 -38.83 -15.76 1.87
CA LEU A 273 -39.68 -15.30 0.77
C LEU A 273 -39.73 -16.32 -0.38
N LEU A 274 -38.60 -16.94 -0.72
CA LEU A 274 -38.54 -17.97 -1.75
C LEU A 274 -39.38 -19.20 -1.36
N ILE A 275 -39.27 -19.67 -0.11
CA ILE A 275 -40.10 -20.77 0.42
C ILE A 275 -41.58 -20.41 0.33
N PHE A 276 -41.95 -19.21 0.77
CA PHE A 276 -43.34 -18.76 0.75
C PHE A 276 -43.92 -18.73 -0.68
N VAL A 277 -43.14 -18.25 -1.66
CA VAL A 277 -43.55 -18.23 -3.08
C VAL A 277 -43.66 -19.64 -3.66
N GLN A 278 -42.79 -20.57 -3.28
CA GLN A 278 -42.88 -21.96 -3.77
C GLN A 278 -44.06 -22.71 -3.16
N LEU A 279 -44.34 -22.51 -1.87
CA LEU A 279 -45.52 -23.09 -1.22
C LEU A 279 -46.84 -22.50 -1.76
N SER A 280 -46.88 -21.20 -2.07
CA SER A 280 -48.08 -20.58 -2.66
C SER A 280 -48.37 -21.04 -4.09
N LYS A 281 -47.36 -21.57 -4.80
CA LYS A 281 -47.51 -22.27 -6.08
C LYS A 281 -47.96 -23.74 -5.94
N GLY A 282 -48.12 -24.24 -4.71
CA GLY A 282 -48.56 -25.61 -4.43
C GLY A 282 -47.49 -26.69 -4.60
N LEU A 283 -46.19 -26.32 -4.58
CA LEU A 283 -45.10 -27.29 -4.67
C LEU A 283 -44.97 -28.12 -3.39
N GLU A 284 -44.70 -29.42 -3.53
CA GLU A 284 -44.45 -30.31 -2.39
C GLU A 284 -43.10 -30.02 -1.73
N LEU A 285 -43.04 -30.13 -0.40
CA LEU A 285 -41.82 -29.91 0.40
C LEU A 285 -40.60 -30.71 -0.09
N ALA A 286 -40.81 -31.95 -0.56
CA ALA A 286 -39.73 -32.81 -1.07
C ALA A 286 -39.02 -32.23 -2.31
N SER A 287 -39.77 -31.53 -3.17
CA SER A 287 -39.23 -30.88 -4.39
C SER A 287 -38.51 -29.56 -4.09
N ILE A 288 -38.83 -28.94 -2.95
CA ILE A 288 -38.29 -27.65 -2.52
C ILE A 288 -36.90 -27.83 -1.87
N ILE A 289 -36.67 -28.93 -1.14
CA ILE A 289 -35.43 -29.16 -0.35
C ILE A 289 -34.14 -29.05 -1.20
N PRO A 290 -34.01 -29.72 -2.37
CA PRO A 290 -32.79 -29.61 -3.18
C PRO A 290 -32.52 -28.19 -3.67
N THR A 291 -33.59 -27.48 -4.09
CA THR A 291 -33.50 -26.09 -4.52
C THR A 291 -33.06 -25.20 -3.36
N LEU A 292 -33.66 -25.35 -2.17
CA LEU A 292 -33.24 -24.62 -0.97
C LEU A 292 -31.78 -24.86 -0.63
N ALA A 293 -31.30 -26.09 -0.72
CA ALA A 293 -29.91 -26.40 -0.40
C ALA A 293 -28.92 -25.66 -1.32
N VAL A 294 -29.23 -25.51 -2.61
CA VAL A 294 -28.42 -24.71 -3.55
C VAL A 294 -28.45 -23.23 -3.18
N PHE A 295 -29.62 -22.68 -2.84
CA PHE A 295 -29.75 -21.29 -2.41
C PHE A 295 -29.03 -21.02 -1.09
N VAL A 296 -29.08 -21.94 -0.12
CA VAL A 296 -28.32 -21.86 1.14
C VAL A 296 -26.83 -21.91 0.87
N ALA A 297 -26.36 -22.86 0.05
CA ALA A 297 -24.95 -22.96 -0.32
C ALA A 297 -24.45 -21.72 -1.05
N ALA A 298 -25.26 -21.18 -1.97
CA ALA A 298 -24.98 -19.94 -2.67
C ALA A 298 -24.96 -18.75 -1.70
N ALA A 299 -25.89 -18.66 -0.74
CA ALA A 299 -25.91 -17.60 0.26
C ALA A 299 -24.65 -17.62 1.13
N PHE A 300 -24.20 -18.79 1.58
CA PHE A 300 -22.94 -18.95 2.33
C PHE A 300 -21.70 -18.51 1.54
N ARG A 301 -21.76 -18.51 0.20
CA ARG A 301 -20.69 -17.96 -0.64
C ARG A 301 -20.87 -16.46 -0.92
N ILE A 302 -22.06 -16.06 -1.36
CA ILE A 302 -22.40 -14.70 -1.80
C ILE A 302 -22.28 -13.71 -0.64
N ILE A 303 -22.77 -14.03 0.56
CA ILE A 303 -22.78 -13.11 1.70
C ILE A 303 -21.34 -12.69 2.08
N PRO A 304 -20.38 -13.61 2.32
CA PRO A 304 -18.98 -13.23 2.53
C PRO A 304 -18.36 -12.48 1.35
N SER A 305 -18.69 -12.85 0.10
CA SER A 305 -18.19 -12.17 -1.10
C SER A 305 -18.67 -10.73 -1.20
N LEU A 306 -19.94 -10.46 -0.94
CA LEU A 306 -20.49 -9.11 -0.88
C LEU A 306 -19.86 -8.28 0.24
N ASN A 307 -19.66 -8.89 1.42
CA ASN A 307 -18.94 -8.23 2.50
C ASN A 307 -17.51 -7.84 2.10
N ARG A 308 -16.77 -8.76 1.46
CA ARG A 308 -15.43 -8.48 0.93
C ARG A 308 -15.44 -7.38 -0.12
N ILE A 309 -16.38 -7.41 -1.07
CA ILE A 309 -16.56 -6.34 -2.06
C ILE A 309 -16.76 -5.00 -1.38
N MET A 310 -17.66 -4.94 -0.40
CA MET A 310 -17.94 -3.69 0.30
C MET A 310 -16.73 -3.20 1.09
N ALA A 311 -16.06 -4.07 1.85
CA ALA A 311 -14.82 -3.73 2.54
C ALA A 311 -13.77 -3.21 1.54
N SER A 312 -13.59 -3.86 0.38
CA SER A 312 -12.67 -3.43 -0.66
C SER A 312 -13.01 -2.07 -1.24
N VAL A 313 -14.28 -1.80 -1.54
CA VAL A 313 -14.72 -0.47 -2.00
C VAL A 313 -14.40 0.60 -0.94
N GLN A 314 -14.61 0.28 0.34
CA GLN A 314 -14.32 1.20 1.44
C GLN A 314 -12.82 1.44 1.58
N THR A 315 -11.99 0.40 1.51
CA THR A 315 -10.51 0.51 1.57
C THR A 315 -9.96 1.31 0.39
N ILE A 316 -10.42 1.05 -0.84
CA ILE A 316 -9.97 1.79 -2.04
C ILE A 316 -10.34 3.27 -1.92
N LYS A 317 -11.53 3.60 -1.43
CA LYS A 317 -11.95 4.99 -1.21
C LYS A 317 -11.14 5.66 -0.11
N TYR A 318 -10.90 4.93 0.97
CA TYR A 318 -10.11 5.38 2.09
C TYR A 318 -8.67 5.71 1.66
N ALA A 319 -8.07 4.87 0.80
CA ALA A 319 -6.75 5.09 0.19
C ALA A 319 -6.73 6.12 -0.97
N GLY A 320 -7.87 6.72 -1.32
CA GLY A 320 -8.00 7.60 -2.49
C GLY A 320 -7.02 8.77 -2.47
N HIS A 321 -6.80 9.38 -1.30
CA HIS A 321 -5.86 10.48 -1.15
C HIS A 321 -4.40 10.00 -1.15
N SER A 322 -4.10 8.87 -0.50
CA SER A 322 -2.77 8.23 -0.56
C SER A 322 -2.32 7.95 -1.99
N ILE A 323 -3.25 7.49 -2.84
CA ILE A 323 -3.01 7.28 -4.28
C ILE A 323 -2.63 8.58 -4.97
N ASP A 324 -3.29 9.69 -4.62
CA ASP A 324 -3.01 11.00 -5.21
C ASP A 324 -1.65 11.56 -4.76
N ILE A 325 -1.30 11.44 -3.47
CA ILE A 325 0.01 11.83 -2.93
C ILE A 325 1.10 11.06 -3.66
N ILE A 326 1.09 9.72 -3.58
CA ILE A 326 2.16 8.90 -4.13
C ILE A 326 2.26 9.09 -5.65
N HIS A 327 1.13 9.21 -6.35
CA HIS A 327 1.16 9.52 -7.78
C HIS A 327 1.88 10.83 -8.10
N ASN A 328 1.67 11.88 -7.29
CA ASN A 328 2.34 13.16 -7.50
C ASN A 328 3.82 13.10 -7.12
N GLU A 329 4.15 12.44 -6.01
CA GLU A 329 5.55 12.25 -5.58
C GLU A 329 6.37 11.51 -6.64
N PHE A 330 5.78 10.50 -7.30
CA PHE A 330 6.43 9.77 -8.40
C PHE A 330 6.50 10.55 -9.72
N LYS A 331 5.65 11.58 -9.92
CA LYS A 331 5.65 12.37 -11.15
C LYS A 331 6.91 13.22 -11.28
N ASP A 332 7.37 13.75 -10.16
CA ASP A 332 8.55 14.61 -10.07
C ASP A 332 9.80 13.83 -9.64
N LEU A 333 9.73 12.50 -9.62
CA LEU A 333 10.80 11.64 -9.13
C LEU A 333 11.83 11.38 -10.23
N GLU A 334 12.94 12.10 -10.17
CA GLU A 334 14.13 11.82 -10.95
C GLU A 334 15.14 11.11 -10.04
N ILE A 335 15.40 9.84 -10.36
CA ILE A 335 16.39 9.04 -9.65
C ILE A 335 17.71 9.22 -10.37
N ASP A 336 18.50 10.16 -9.88
CA ASP A 336 19.92 10.30 -10.24
C ASP A 336 20.77 10.07 -8.98
N LEU A 337 20.93 8.80 -8.63
CA LEU A 337 22.01 8.41 -7.74
C LEU A 337 23.26 8.35 -8.62
N THR A 338 23.88 9.51 -8.83
CA THR A 338 25.15 9.59 -9.55
C THR A 338 26.09 8.50 -9.04
N ALA A 339 26.70 7.75 -9.96
CA ALA A 339 27.67 6.72 -9.61
C ALA A 339 28.76 7.30 -8.71
N GLU A 340 29.40 6.45 -7.90
CA GLU A 340 30.55 6.78 -7.06
C GLU A 340 31.69 7.38 -7.91
N GLU A 341 31.58 8.66 -8.28
CA GLU A 341 32.62 9.38 -8.96
C GLU A 341 33.68 9.70 -7.90
N THR A 342 34.72 8.87 -7.84
CA THR A 342 35.82 8.98 -6.87
C THR A 342 36.85 10.03 -7.26
N SER A 343 36.78 10.52 -8.51
CA SER A 343 37.70 11.55 -8.99
C SER A 343 37.52 12.83 -8.17
N LYS A 344 38.64 13.55 -7.99
CA LYS A 344 38.67 14.78 -7.19
C LYS A 344 38.99 15.96 -8.08
N LEU A 345 38.34 17.10 -7.81
CA LEU A 345 38.68 18.36 -8.45
C LEU A 345 40.04 18.82 -7.89
N THR A 346 40.91 19.37 -8.73
CA THR A 346 42.22 19.87 -8.27
C THR A 346 42.04 21.25 -7.65
N PHE A 347 42.51 21.43 -6.41
CA PHE A 347 42.49 22.72 -5.71
C PHE A 347 43.90 23.11 -5.28
N LYS A 348 44.43 24.21 -5.84
CA LYS A 348 45.81 24.69 -5.67
C LYS A 348 45.89 26.18 -5.38
N ASN A 349 45.01 27.00 -5.93
CA ASN A 349 45.15 28.47 -5.89
C ASN A 349 44.07 29.14 -5.07
N GLU A 350 42.79 29.07 -5.48
CA GLU A 350 41.71 29.81 -4.82
C GLU A 350 40.30 29.27 -5.08
N ILE A 351 39.40 29.56 -4.13
CA ILE A 351 37.95 29.45 -4.27
C ILE A 351 37.42 30.86 -4.50
N GLU A 352 36.66 31.07 -5.58
CA GLU A 352 36.06 32.36 -5.94
C GLU A 352 34.53 32.25 -5.95
N LEU A 353 33.87 33.03 -5.09
CA LEU A 353 32.44 33.29 -5.12
C LEU A 353 32.25 34.58 -5.92
N LYS A 354 31.71 34.48 -7.15
CA LYS A 354 31.59 35.62 -8.05
C LYS A 354 30.14 36.09 -8.17
N ASN A 355 29.84 37.26 -7.61
CA ASN A 355 28.53 37.91 -7.63
C ASN A 355 27.40 36.99 -7.16
N ILE A 356 27.62 36.28 -6.06
CA ILE A 356 26.66 35.33 -5.49
C ILE A 356 25.46 36.09 -4.96
N LYS A 357 24.28 35.77 -5.50
CA LYS A 357 22.99 36.13 -4.92
C LYS A 357 22.23 34.86 -4.59
N PHE A 358 21.76 34.75 -3.35
CA PHE A 358 20.96 33.61 -2.92
C PHE A 358 19.85 34.03 -1.97
N LYS A 359 18.68 33.44 -2.16
CA LYS A 359 17.48 33.68 -1.36
C LYS A 359 16.77 32.38 -1.02
N TYR A 360 16.46 32.20 0.27
CA TYR A 360 15.59 31.10 0.70
C TYR A 360 14.16 31.26 0.16
N GLN A 361 13.49 30.13 -0.09
CA GLN A 361 12.11 30.15 -0.57
C GLN A 361 11.19 30.82 0.46
N GLY A 362 10.46 31.84 0.03
CA GLY A 362 9.57 32.62 0.91
C GLY A 362 10.24 33.78 1.64
N ALA A 363 11.54 34.03 1.44
CA ALA A 363 12.19 35.24 1.93
C ALA A 363 11.96 36.43 0.97
N ASP A 364 11.79 37.62 1.55
CA ASP A 364 11.60 38.86 0.80
C ASP A 364 12.93 39.39 0.23
N GLU A 365 14.00 39.32 1.03
CA GLU A 365 15.34 39.81 0.69
C GLU A 365 16.36 38.68 0.45
N ASN A 366 17.42 38.99 -0.30
CA ASN A 366 18.52 38.06 -0.53
C ASN A 366 19.25 37.79 0.79
N THR A 367 19.45 36.52 1.11
CA THR A 367 20.27 36.11 2.26
C THR A 367 21.75 36.34 1.99
N LEU A 368 22.19 36.21 0.74
CA LEU A 368 23.55 36.51 0.30
C LEU A 368 23.51 37.44 -0.92
N ASP A 369 24.34 38.48 -0.90
CA ASP A 369 24.72 39.30 -2.07
C ASP A 369 26.19 39.69 -1.90
N LEU A 370 27.12 38.86 -2.39
CA LEU A 370 28.55 39.04 -2.14
C LEU A 370 29.46 38.50 -3.24
N SER A 371 30.70 39.00 -3.23
CA SER A 371 31.84 38.39 -3.93
C SER A 371 32.99 38.17 -2.96
N LEU A 372 33.64 37.01 -3.04
CA LEU A 372 34.70 36.60 -2.13
C LEU A 372 35.73 35.74 -2.84
N LYS A 373 37.01 35.89 -2.48
CA LYS A 373 38.09 34.98 -2.88
C LYS A 373 38.81 34.43 -1.66
N ILE A 374 39.00 33.12 -1.61
CA ILE A 374 39.69 32.41 -0.53
C ILE A 374 40.90 31.69 -1.13
N LYS A 375 42.11 32.05 -0.71
CA LYS A 375 43.34 31.41 -1.18
C LYS A 375 43.49 30.01 -0.59
N ALA A 376 44.08 29.09 -1.36
CA ALA A 376 44.44 27.77 -0.89
C ALA A 376 45.38 27.86 0.32
N GLY A 377 45.13 27.03 1.33
CA GLY A 377 45.86 27.03 2.60
C GLY A 377 45.49 28.15 3.58
N ALA A 378 44.58 29.06 3.21
CA ALA A 378 44.13 30.12 4.13
C ALA A 378 43.16 29.58 5.19
N MET A 379 43.26 30.14 6.41
CA MET A 379 42.27 29.97 7.47
C MET A 379 41.37 31.20 7.49
N VAL A 380 40.08 31.01 7.21
CA VAL A 380 39.09 32.10 7.09
C VAL A 380 38.00 31.93 8.13
N GLY A 381 37.72 32.99 8.89
CA GLY A 381 36.60 33.06 9.82
C GLY A 381 35.50 33.99 9.31
N PHE A 382 34.27 33.50 9.24
CA PHE A 382 33.09 34.31 8.93
C PHE A 382 32.45 34.82 10.24
N VAL A 383 32.46 36.13 10.45
CA VAL A 383 31.91 36.78 11.65
C VAL A 383 30.73 37.66 11.26
N GLY A 384 29.69 37.65 12.08
CA GLY A 384 28.48 38.44 11.86
C GLY A 384 27.35 37.98 12.79
N GLU A 385 26.27 38.75 12.85
CA GLU A 385 25.10 38.44 13.67
C GLU A 385 24.46 37.10 13.28
N SER A 386 23.72 36.48 14.22
CA SER A 386 22.94 35.27 13.90
C SER A 386 21.95 35.58 12.77
N GLY A 387 21.87 34.71 11.76
CA GLY A 387 21.04 34.95 10.58
C GLY A 387 21.69 35.79 9.46
N ALA A 388 22.90 36.34 9.65
CA ALA A 388 23.61 37.11 8.61
C ALA A 388 24.11 36.27 7.40
N GLY A 389 23.63 35.05 7.20
CA GLY A 389 23.98 34.20 6.06
C GLY A 389 25.27 33.39 6.18
N LYS A 390 25.94 33.37 7.35
CA LYS A 390 27.23 32.64 7.54
C LYS A 390 27.17 31.17 7.13
N SER A 391 26.22 30.41 7.68
CA SER A 391 26.03 29.00 7.31
C SER A 391 25.64 28.86 5.84
N THR A 392 24.82 29.79 5.32
CA THR A 392 24.44 29.82 3.90
C THR A 392 25.66 30.00 2.98
N VAL A 393 26.64 30.84 3.34
CA VAL A 393 27.90 30.97 2.57
C VAL A 393 28.64 29.65 2.52
N VAL A 394 28.74 28.96 3.67
CA VAL A 394 29.37 27.64 3.75
C VAL A 394 28.62 26.64 2.88
N ASP A 395 27.29 26.57 2.96
CA ASP A 395 26.48 25.63 2.16
C ASP A 395 26.59 25.89 0.65
N VAL A 396 26.76 27.16 0.23
CA VAL A 396 27.06 27.52 -1.16
C VAL A 396 28.47 27.06 -1.57
N ILE A 397 29.48 27.24 -0.71
CA ILE A 397 30.85 26.74 -0.96
C ILE A 397 30.87 25.21 -1.07
N LEU A 398 30.09 24.51 -0.24
CA LEU A 398 29.94 23.05 -0.28
C LEU A 398 29.21 22.54 -1.55
N GLY A 399 28.61 23.45 -2.33
CA GLY A 399 27.78 23.12 -3.48
C GLY A 399 26.43 22.48 -3.10
N LEU A 400 26.01 22.58 -1.83
CA LEU A 400 24.71 22.10 -1.35
C LEU A 400 23.58 23.06 -1.74
N LEU A 401 23.85 24.36 -1.68
CA LEU A 401 22.95 25.41 -2.15
C LEU A 401 23.43 25.97 -3.49
N LYS A 402 22.53 25.95 -4.48
CA LYS A 402 22.76 26.61 -5.76
C LYS A 402 22.37 28.09 -5.62
N PRO A 403 23.26 29.04 -5.94
CA PRO A 403 22.91 30.45 -5.92
C PRO A 403 21.90 30.78 -7.03
N ASP A 404 21.04 31.78 -6.79
CA ASP A 404 20.08 32.30 -7.78
C ASP A 404 20.79 33.05 -8.92
N SER A 405 21.93 33.69 -8.59
CA SER A 405 22.81 34.37 -9.54
C SER A 405 24.27 34.28 -9.08
N GLY A 406 25.19 34.39 -10.04
CA GLY A 406 26.61 34.19 -9.81
C GLY A 406 27.01 32.70 -9.87
N ALA A 407 28.28 32.43 -9.59
CA ALA A 407 28.81 31.07 -9.59
C ALA A 407 30.00 30.95 -8.63
N VAL A 408 30.27 29.71 -8.21
CA VAL A 408 31.41 29.35 -7.36
C VAL A 408 32.44 28.64 -8.24
N TYR A 409 33.66 29.17 -8.23
CA TYR A 409 34.79 28.64 -8.99
C TYR A 409 35.86 28.11 -8.05
N VAL A 410 36.49 27.00 -8.42
CA VAL A 410 37.71 26.49 -7.78
C VAL A 410 38.79 26.46 -8.85
N ASP A 411 39.85 27.25 -8.66
CA ASP A 411 40.91 27.46 -9.64
C ASP A 411 40.39 27.82 -11.06
N GLY A 412 39.32 28.62 -11.11
CA GLY A 412 38.67 29.05 -12.36
C GLY A 412 37.69 28.04 -12.98
N VAL A 413 37.51 26.86 -12.37
CA VAL A 413 36.53 25.85 -12.80
C VAL A 413 35.23 26.02 -12.01
N ASP A 414 34.11 26.18 -12.72
CA ASP A 414 32.77 26.23 -12.09
C ASP A 414 32.42 24.87 -11.46
N ILE A 415 32.06 24.88 -10.17
CA ILE A 415 31.74 23.66 -9.44
C ILE A 415 30.39 23.06 -9.84
N GLU A 416 29.49 23.81 -10.47
CA GLU A 416 28.10 23.35 -10.73
C GLU A 416 28.05 22.03 -11.52
N ASN A 417 28.97 21.86 -12.48
CA ASN A 417 29.05 20.65 -13.30
C ASN A 417 30.02 19.59 -12.74
N GLN A 418 30.71 19.87 -11.63
CA GLN A 418 31.70 18.99 -11.01
C GLN A 418 31.52 18.89 -9.48
N LYS A 419 30.29 19.06 -9.00
CA LYS A 419 29.96 19.13 -7.56
C LYS A 419 30.52 17.95 -6.79
N ARG A 420 30.31 16.72 -7.28
CA ARG A 420 30.78 15.52 -6.61
C ARG A 420 32.31 15.48 -6.51
N LYS A 421 33.02 15.86 -7.58
CA LYS A 421 34.50 15.94 -7.58
C LYS A 421 35.03 16.97 -6.60
N TRP A 422 34.33 18.10 -6.47
CA TRP A 422 34.65 19.12 -5.48
C TRP A 422 34.39 18.61 -4.06
N GLN A 423 33.22 18.03 -3.79
CA GLN A 423 32.84 17.49 -2.49
C GLN A 423 33.79 16.39 -1.99
N ASN A 424 34.38 15.59 -2.88
CA ASN A 424 35.41 14.59 -2.52
C ASN A 424 36.73 15.18 -1.97
N GLN A 425 36.93 16.51 -2.05
CA GLN A 425 38.07 17.22 -1.47
C GLN A 425 37.75 17.86 -0.11
N ILE A 426 36.49 17.85 0.32
CA ILE A 426 36.04 18.62 1.48
C ILE A 426 35.88 17.69 2.70
N GLY A 427 36.51 18.08 3.81
CA GLY A 427 36.13 17.60 5.14
C GLY A 427 35.08 18.55 5.74
N TYR A 428 33.97 18.02 6.23
CA TYR A 428 32.89 18.80 6.83
C TYR A 428 32.65 18.37 8.28
N VAL A 429 32.63 19.34 9.18
CA VAL A 429 32.28 19.14 10.60
C VAL A 429 30.99 19.91 10.86
N PRO A 430 29.85 19.22 11.07
CA PRO A 430 28.58 19.89 11.25
C PRO A 430 28.49 20.61 12.61
N GLN A 431 27.70 21.68 12.66
CA GLN A 431 27.43 22.39 13.92
C GLN A 431 26.71 21.48 14.94
N SER A 432 25.79 20.64 14.47
CA SER A 432 25.13 19.61 15.26
C SER A 432 25.65 18.24 14.82
N ILE A 433 26.35 17.55 15.71
CA ILE A 433 26.88 16.22 15.42
C ILE A 433 25.72 15.22 15.30
N TYR A 434 25.71 14.49 14.19
CA TYR A 434 24.79 13.38 13.96
C TYR A 434 25.58 12.07 14.04
N PHE A 435 25.10 11.15 14.88
CA PHE A 435 25.59 9.77 14.91
C PHE A 435 24.50 8.85 14.39
N THR A 436 24.90 7.90 13.56
CA THR A 436 24.09 6.72 13.26
C THR A 436 24.12 5.76 14.46
N ASP A 437 23.05 4.99 14.63
CA ASP A 437 22.96 3.93 15.65
C ASP A 437 23.86 2.74 15.27
N ASP A 438 25.17 2.96 15.31
CA ASP A 438 26.22 2.03 14.92
C ASP A 438 27.47 2.24 15.81
N THR A 439 28.49 1.41 15.63
CA THR A 439 29.78 1.54 16.31
C THR A 439 30.46 2.86 15.99
N LEU A 440 31.36 3.30 16.88
CA LEU A 440 32.18 4.49 16.63
C LEU A 440 33.01 4.36 15.34
N ARG A 441 33.57 3.16 15.09
CA ARG A 441 34.31 2.83 13.87
C ARG A 441 33.49 3.13 12.62
N ASN A 442 32.24 2.65 12.59
CA ASN A 442 31.36 2.82 11.44
C ASN A 442 30.85 4.26 11.30
N ASN A 443 30.69 4.98 12.42
CA ASN A 443 30.40 6.41 12.38
C ASN A 443 31.57 7.26 11.85
N ILE A 444 32.82 6.85 12.11
CA ILE A 444 34.02 7.51 11.52
C ILE A 444 34.14 7.19 10.03
N ALA A 445 33.93 5.93 9.64
CA ALA A 445 33.99 5.51 8.25
C ALA A 445 32.78 5.96 7.41
N PHE A 446 31.66 6.24 8.07
CA PHE A 446 30.41 6.80 7.56
C PHE A 446 29.98 6.30 6.17
N GLY A 447 29.44 5.08 6.12
CA GLY A 447 28.82 4.51 4.91
C GLY A 447 29.77 3.74 3.98
N LEU A 448 31.07 3.66 4.30
CA LEU A 448 31.99 2.72 3.65
C LEU A 448 31.63 1.28 4.01
N LYS A 449 31.80 0.36 3.05
CA LYS A 449 31.68 -1.07 3.32
C LYS A 449 32.84 -1.55 4.17
N ASP A 450 32.64 -2.61 4.95
CA ASP A 450 33.66 -3.12 5.88
C ASP A 450 35.02 -3.43 5.24
N ASP A 451 35.02 -3.89 3.98
CA ASP A 451 36.22 -4.18 3.20
C ASP A 451 36.95 -2.93 2.68
N GLN A 452 36.30 -1.77 2.71
CA GLN A 452 36.86 -0.48 2.31
C GLN A 452 37.40 0.34 3.49
N ILE A 453 37.14 -0.09 4.73
CA ILE A 453 37.54 0.66 5.92
C ILE A 453 39.01 0.38 6.23
N ASN A 454 39.82 1.43 6.16
CA ASN A 454 41.22 1.37 6.55
C ASN A 454 41.37 1.67 8.05
N GLU A 455 41.69 0.66 8.84
CA GLU A 455 41.85 0.76 10.30
C GLU A 455 42.94 1.77 10.72
N GLU A 456 43.98 1.94 9.91
CA GLU A 456 45.02 2.93 10.18
C GLU A 456 44.46 4.36 10.06
N GLN A 457 43.62 4.62 9.05
CA GLN A 457 42.96 5.92 8.87
C GLN A 457 41.97 6.21 10.01
N VAL A 458 41.21 5.20 10.45
CA VAL A 458 40.31 5.33 11.60
C VAL A 458 41.11 5.64 12.88
N SER A 459 42.22 4.93 13.12
CA SER A 459 43.08 5.18 14.28
C SER A 459 43.69 6.58 14.24
N ASN A 460 44.11 7.05 13.07
CA ASN A 460 44.67 8.39 12.91
C ASN A 460 43.62 9.49 13.13
N ALA A 461 42.38 9.30 12.66
CA ALA A 461 41.28 10.23 12.91
C ALA A 461 40.93 10.36 14.41
N LEU A 462 41.15 9.31 15.21
CA LEU A 462 40.94 9.31 16.66
C LEU A 462 42.07 9.95 17.48
N LYS A 463 43.26 10.11 16.89
CA LYS A 463 44.44 10.69 17.58
C LYS A 463 44.52 12.21 17.45
N MET A 464 43.82 12.79 16.48
CA MET A 464 43.66 14.25 16.33
C MET A 464 42.73 14.78 17.41
#